data_AF-A0AAV4CVU9-F1
#
_entry.id   AF-A0AAV4CVU9-F1
#
_cell.length_a   1.000
_cell.length_b   1.000
_cell.length_c   1.000
_cell.angle_alpha   90.00
_cell.angle_beta   90.00
_cell.angle_gamma   90.00
#
_symmetry.space_group_name_H-M   'P 1'
#
loop_
_entity.id
_entity.type
_entity.pdbx_description
1 polymer ?
#
loop_
_entity_poly.entity_id
_entity_poly.type
_entity_poly.pdbx_seq_one_letter_code
_entity_poly.pdbx_strand_id
1 'polypeptide(L)'
;MLKVFLNGDYDFLCKMYGLSGPQGTSPYPCLWCLMPRAMHQPSDQCQLRSLESLLADNKSFMQLGEGEKKDVAKFYNSLHAPMAGIALDRVSPPYLHILLGIVLKHHKLLEDAAHD
;
A
#
# COMPACT_ATOMS: atom_id res chain seq x y z
N MET A 1 -28.87 3.98 13.27
CA MET A 1 -27.67 4.39 12.50
C MET A 1 -26.57 3.37 12.77
N LEU A 2 -26.14 2.61 11.76
CA LEU A 2 -25.10 1.59 11.92
C LEU A 2 -23.72 2.24 11.77
N LYS A 3 -22.82 2.03 12.73
CA LYS A 3 -21.40 2.42 12.62
C LYS A 3 -20.57 1.16 12.45
N VAL A 4 -19.83 1.09 11.34
CA VAL A 4 -18.97 -0.06 11.00
C VAL A 4 -17.53 0.34 11.27
N PHE A 5 -16.82 -0.49 12.04
CA PHE A 5 -15.39 -0.36 12.29
C PHE A 5 -14.68 -1.53 11.64
N LEU A 6 -13.69 -1.25 10.80
CA LEU A 6 -12.91 -2.25 10.08
C LEU A 6 -11.47 -2.17 10.57
N ASN A 7 -10.97 -3.28 11.10
CA ASN A 7 -9.59 -3.42 11.52
C ASN A 7 -8.97 -4.59 10.75
N GLY A 8 -7.75 -4.40 10.28
CA GLY A 8 -7.00 -5.43 9.58
C GLY A 8 -5.52 -5.08 9.49
N ASP A 9 -4.75 -6.03 9.00
CA ASP A 9 -3.35 -5.81 8.67
C ASP A 9 -3.20 -4.95 7.41
N TYR A 10 -1.95 -4.68 7.03
CA TYR A 10 -1.67 -3.84 5.88
C TYR A 10 -2.10 -4.48 4.54
N ASP A 11 -2.06 -5.81 4.44
CA ASP A 11 -2.50 -6.53 3.23
C ASP A 11 -4.01 -6.44 3.05
N PHE A 12 -4.76 -6.59 4.15
CA PHE A 12 -6.20 -6.36 4.17
C PHE A 12 -6.56 -4.95 3.72
N LEU A 13 -5.88 -3.92 4.25
CA LEU A 13 -6.11 -2.53 3.85
C LEU A 13 -5.80 -2.33 2.36
N CYS A 14 -4.68 -2.84 1.86
CA CYS A 14 -4.35 -2.77 0.43
C CYS A 14 -5.48 -3.34 -0.43
N LYS A 15 -5.96 -4.54 -0.11
CA LYS A 15 -7.05 -5.19 -0.85
C LYS A 15 -8.36 -4.42 -0.75
N MET A 16 -8.71 -3.89 0.43
CA MET A 16 -9.91 -3.06 0.60
C MET A 16 -9.89 -1.80 -0.28
N TYR A 17 -8.71 -1.20 -0.48
CA TYR A 17 -8.51 -0.02 -1.31
C TYR A 17 -8.14 -0.34 -2.77
N GLY A 18 -8.18 -1.61 -3.17
CA GLY A 18 -7.97 -1.99 -4.57
C GLY A 18 -6.53 -2.14 -5.00
N LEU A 19 -5.58 -2.19 -4.07
CA LEU A 19 -4.17 -2.42 -4.36
C LEU A 19 -3.84 -3.91 -4.41
N SER A 20 -2.89 -4.31 -5.25
CA SER A 20 -2.51 -5.74 -5.39
C SER A 20 -1.89 -6.36 -4.13
N GLY A 21 -1.46 -5.53 -3.18
CA GLY A 21 -0.88 -5.93 -1.90
C GLY A 21 0.50 -5.31 -1.64
N PRO A 22 1.14 -5.67 -0.52
CA PRO A 22 2.43 -5.15 -0.09
C PRO A 22 3.63 -5.79 -0.80
N GLN A 23 3.41 -6.74 -1.71
CA GLN A 23 4.49 -7.54 -2.29
C GLN A 23 5.40 -6.73 -3.23
N GLY A 24 6.68 -7.06 -3.19
CA GLY A 24 7.79 -6.25 -3.68
C GLY A 24 7.97 -6.09 -5.19
N THR A 25 6.99 -6.49 -6.00
CA THR A 25 7.00 -6.32 -7.46
C THR A 25 6.57 -4.93 -7.90
N SER A 26 5.78 -4.21 -7.10
CA SER A 26 5.38 -2.84 -7.42
C SER A 26 6.40 -1.81 -6.90
N PRO A 27 6.79 -0.82 -7.73
CA PRO A 27 7.57 0.31 -7.26
C PRO A 27 6.82 1.18 -6.25
N TYR A 28 5.48 1.12 -6.18
CA TYR A 28 4.65 1.97 -5.32
C TYR A 28 3.88 1.14 -4.27
N PRO A 29 4.54 0.70 -3.18
CA PRO A 29 3.93 -0.21 -2.21
C PRO A 29 3.01 0.48 -1.20
N CYS A 30 3.06 1.81 -1.08
CA CYS A 30 2.35 2.56 -0.04
C CYS A 30 0.87 2.80 -0.38
N LEU A 31 0.00 2.62 0.60
CA LEU A 31 -1.44 2.92 0.53
C LEU A 31 -1.74 4.41 0.59
N TRP A 32 -0.93 5.21 1.29
CA TRP A 32 -1.20 6.63 1.51
C TRP A 32 -0.47 7.55 0.52
N CYS A 33 0.57 7.06 -0.16
CA CYS A 33 1.37 7.89 -1.07
C CYS A 33 1.91 7.13 -2.28
N LEU A 34 2.43 7.89 -3.24
CA LEU A 34 3.07 7.41 -4.47
C LEU A 34 4.60 7.49 -4.38
N MET A 35 5.16 7.12 -3.23
CA MET A 35 6.62 7.06 -3.07
C MET A 35 7.19 5.78 -3.70
N PRO A 36 8.18 5.87 -4.61
CA PRO A 36 8.88 4.70 -5.13
C PRO A 36 9.66 3.98 -4.03
N ARG A 37 9.67 2.65 -4.02
CA ARG A 37 10.43 1.82 -3.06
C ARG A 37 11.94 2.10 -3.07
N ALA A 38 12.48 2.51 -4.22
CA ALA A 38 13.90 2.87 -4.34
C ALA A 38 14.25 4.17 -3.57
N MET A 39 13.24 4.98 -3.22
CA MET A 39 13.41 6.24 -2.53
C MET A 39 13.35 6.01 -1.02
N HIS A 40 14.50 6.18 -0.34
CA HIS A 40 14.62 5.97 1.10
C HIS A 40 14.46 7.26 1.92
N GLN A 41 14.38 8.41 1.25
CA GLN A 41 14.21 9.72 1.88
C GLN A 41 12.92 10.37 1.41
N PRO A 42 12.13 10.96 2.33
CA PRO A 42 10.96 11.73 1.95
C PRO A 42 11.40 12.91 1.07
N SER A 43 10.79 13.01 -0.11
CA SER A 43 10.87 14.18 -0.96
C SER A 43 9.64 15.04 -0.73
N ASP A 44 9.82 16.36 -0.74
CA ASP A 44 8.74 17.34 -0.66
C ASP A 44 7.73 17.21 -1.82
N GLN A 45 8.06 16.42 -2.86
CA GLN A 45 7.21 16.17 -4.03
C GLN A 45 6.38 14.87 -3.90
N CYS A 46 6.31 14.24 -2.74
CA CYS A 46 5.56 13.00 -2.57
C CYS A 46 4.05 13.24 -2.72
N GLN A 47 3.46 12.72 -3.78
CA GLN A 47 2.02 12.78 -4.00
C GLN A 47 1.28 11.84 -3.05
N LEU A 48 0.28 12.38 -2.35
CA LEU A 48 -0.63 11.61 -1.51
C LEU A 48 -1.70 10.94 -2.36
N ARG A 49 -2.11 9.73 -1.97
CA ARG A 49 -3.24 9.05 -2.59
C ARG A 49 -4.55 9.56 -1.99
N SER A 50 -5.57 9.60 -2.82
CA SER A 50 -6.96 9.83 -2.44
C SER A 50 -7.83 8.71 -3.01
N LEU A 51 -9.09 8.62 -2.56
CA LEU A 51 -10.05 7.71 -3.19
C LEU A 51 -10.22 8.02 -4.68
N GLU A 52 -10.21 9.31 -5.05
CA GLU A 52 -10.32 9.76 -6.43
C GLU A 52 -9.12 9.32 -7.26
N SER A 53 -7.90 9.43 -6.71
CA SER A 53 -6.69 8.98 -7.40
C SER A 53 -6.72 7.46 -7.59
N LEU A 54 -7.12 6.69 -6.57
CA LEU A 54 -7.25 5.23 -6.68
C LEU A 54 -8.26 4.80 -7.75
N LEU A 55 -9.39 5.50 -7.85
CA LEU A 55 -10.39 5.27 -8.88
C LEU A 55 -9.86 5.63 -10.28
N ALA A 56 -9.12 6.73 -10.41
CA ALA A 56 -8.48 7.12 -11.67
C ALA A 56 -7.40 6.13 -12.11
N ASP A 57 -6.59 5.65 -11.17
CA ASP A 57 -5.57 4.62 -11.40
C ASP A 57 -6.22 3.31 -11.85
N ASN A 58 -7.32 2.90 -11.18
CA ASN A 58 -8.05 1.69 -11.57
C ASN A 58 -8.66 1.82 -12.97
N LYS A 59 -9.26 2.97 -13.28
CA LYS A 59 -9.80 3.24 -14.62
C LYS A 59 -8.70 3.16 -15.68
N SER A 60 -7.53 3.72 -15.39
CA SER A 60 -6.35 3.65 -16.27
C SER A 60 -5.87 2.20 -16.45
N PHE A 61 -5.83 1.42 -15.37
CA PHE A 61 -5.51 0.00 -15.41
C PHE A 61 -6.48 -0.81 -16.28
N MET A 62 -7.78 -0.57 -16.16
CA MET A 62 -8.80 -1.27 -16.95
C MET A 62 -8.79 -0.87 -18.43
N GLN A 63 -8.48 0.40 -18.73
CA GLN A 63 -8.53 0.94 -20.10
C GLN A 63 -7.23 0.72 -20.89
N LEU A 64 -6.07 0.90 -20.25
CA LEU A 64 -4.76 0.85 -20.90
C LEU A 64 -4.02 -0.47 -20.61
N GLY A 65 -4.25 -1.05 -19.43
CA GLY A 65 -3.64 -2.32 -19.01
C GLY A 65 -4.54 -3.54 -19.26
N GLU A 66 -5.73 -3.34 -19.85
CA GLU A 66 -6.71 -4.39 -20.17
C GLU A 66 -7.09 -5.32 -18.99
N GLY A 67 -6.82 -4.88 -17.75
CA GLY A 67 -7.03 -5.69 -16.55
C GLY A 67 -5.98 -6.80 -16.34
N GLU A 68 -4.88 -6.81 -17.10
CA GLU A 68 -3.84 -7.82 -16.97
C GLU A 68 -3.01 -7.62 -15.70
N LYS A 69 -3.09 -8.57 -14.75
CA LYS A 69 -2.38 -8.49 -13.45
C LYS A 69 -0.88 -8.27 -13.57
N LYS A 70 -0.25 -8.70 -14.67
CA LYS A 70 1.18 -8.52 -14.94
C LYS A 70 1.58 -7.03 -15.07
N ASP A 71 0.64 -6.19 -15.49
CA ASP A 71 0.88 -4.76 -15.73
C ASP A 71 0.46 -3.86 -14.57
N VAL A 72 -0.14 -4.42 -13.50
CA VAL A 72 -0.64 -3.66 -12.34
C VAL A 72 0.42 -2.73 -11.72
N ALA A 73 1.69 -3.14 -11.76
CA ALA A 73 2.81 -2.34 -11.26
C ALA A 73 3.01 -1.01 -12.01
N LYS A 74 2.60 -0.95 -13.29
CA LYS A 74 2.66 0.26 -14.13
C LYS A 74 1.55 1.26 -13.79
N PHE A 75 0.48 0.79 -13.13
CA PHE A 75 -0.70 1.59 -12.77
C PHE A 75 -0.78 1.81 -11.26
N TYR A 76 0.35 2.18 -10.65
CA TYR A 76 0.47 2.47 -9.22
C TYR A 76 -0.12 1.39 -8.31
N ASN A 77 0.02 0.12 -8.72
CA ASN A 77 -0.48 -1.04 -8.00
C ASN A 77 -2.01 -1.15 -7.89
N SER A 78 -2.77 -0.37 -8.67
CA SER A 78 -4.24 -0.39 -8.66
C SER A 78 -4.79 -1.56 -9.47
N LEU A 79 -5.39 -2.53 -8.78
CA LEU A 79 -5.91 -3.77 -9.35
C LEU A 79 -7.43 -3.74 -9.55
N HIS A 80 -8.17 -3.17 -8.60
CA HIS A 80 -9.63 -3.04 -8.67
C HIS A 80 -10.09 -1.75 -8.00
N ALA A 81 -11.36 -1.38 -8.15
CA ALA A 81 -11.92 -0.21 -7.48
C ALA A 81 -11.94 -0.41 -5.95
N PRO A 82 -11.72 0.67 -5.14
CA PRO A 82 -11.86 0.59 -3.69
C PRO A 82 -13.23 0.05 -3.26
N MET A 83 -13.24 -0.91 -2.34
CA MET A 83 -14.47 -1.53 -1.83
C MET A 83 -15.15 -0.66 -0.76
N ALA A 84 -14.39 0.21 -0.11
CA ALA A 84 -14.90 1.13 0.91
C ALA A 84 -14.74 2.59 0.45
N GLY A 85 -15.83 3.36 0.53
CA GLY A 85 -15.82 4.80 0.31
C GLY A 85 -15.30 5.62 1.50
N ILE A 86 -14.39 5.03 2.31
CA ILE A 86 -13.79 5.70 3.46
C ILE A 86 -12.56 6.44 2.97
N ALA A 87 -12.49 7.75 3.23
CA ALA A 87 -11.35 8.55 2.82
C ALA A 87 -10.06 8.09 3.53
N LEU A 88 -8.93 8.10 2.83
CA LEU A 88 -7.65 7.54 3.30
C LEU A 88 -7.08 8.27 4.53
N ASP A 89 -7.43 9.54 4.71
CA ASP A 89 -7.11 10.36 5.90
C ASP A 89 -7.82 9.86 7.17
N ARG A 90 -8.86 9.05 7.03
CA ARG A 90 -9.60 8.40 8.13
C ARG A 90 -9.16 6.96 8.37
N VAL A 91 -8.14 6.49 7.67
CA VAL A 91 -7.58 5.15 7.82
C VAL A 91 -6.28 5.23 8.60
N SER A 92 -6.28 4.70 9.82
CA SER A 92 -5.07 4.60 10.63
C SER A 92 -4.14 3.52 10.08
N PRO A 93 -2.82 3.76 10.04
CA PRO A 93 -1.85 2.70 9.78
C PRO A 93 -1.97 1.55 10.79
N PRO A 94 -1.72 0.28 10.38
CA PRO A 94 -1.79 -0.85 11.28
C PRO A 94 -0.53 -0.91 12.17
N TYR A 95 -0.49 -0.05 13.21
CA TYR A 95 0.68 0.17 14.06
C TYR A 95 1.27 -1.10 14.67
N LEU A 96 0.43 -2.03 15.12
CA LEU A 96 0.88 -3.30 15.69
C LEU A 96 1.73 -4.09 14.69
N HIS A 97 1.26 -4.24 13.44
CA HIS A 97 1.97 -4.98 12.41
C HIS A 97 3.25 -4.27 11.96
N ILE A 98 3.24 -2.94 11.93
CA ILE A 98 4.43 -2.13 11.67
C ILE A 98 5.48 -2.39 12.77
N LEU A 99 5.08 -2.33 14.03
CA LEU A 99 5.97 -2.54 15.17
C LEU A 99 6.57 -3.95 15.15
N LEU A 100 5.76 -4.98 14.92
CA LEU A 100 6.24 -6.36 14.77
C LEU A 100 7.27 -6.49 13.65
N GLY A 101 7.03 -5.83 12.51
CA GLY A 101 7.99 -5.80 11.39
C GLY A 101 9.31 -5.13 11.76
N ILE A 102 9.27 -4.02 12.51
CA ILE A 102 10.47 -3.31 13.00
C ILE A 102 11.25 -4.22 13.96
N VAL A 103 10.59 -4.80 14.96
CA VAL A 103 11.24 -5.68 15.95
C VAL A 103 11.88 -6.88 15.27
N LEU A 104 11.16 -7.55 14.37
CA LEU A 104 11.69 -8.69 13.60
C LEU A 104 12.91 -8.31 12.76
N LYS A 105 12.90 -7.13 12.13
CA LYS A 105 14.05 -6.65 11.35
C LYS A 105 15.27 -6.42 12.25
N HIS A 106 15.09 -5.78 13.40
CA HIS A 106 16.21 -5.52 14.32
C HIS A 106 16.74 -6.81 14.96
N HIS A 107 15.87 -7.76 15.28
CA HIS A 107 16.26 -9.07 15.77
C HIS A 107 17.18 -9.78 14.76
N LYS A 108 16.78 -9.84 13.49
CA LYS A 108 17.59 -10.45 12.42
C LYS A 108 18.94 -9.76 12.25
N LEU A 109 18.96 -8.44 12.24
CA LEU A 109 20.21 -7.68 12.16
C LEU A 109 21.13 -7.96 13.36
N LEU A 110 20.58 -8.17 14.55
CA LEU A 110 21.34 -8.54 15.73
C LEU A 110 21.87 -9.98 15.66
N GLU A 111 21.04 -10.93 15.19
CA GLU A 111 21.47 -12.31 14.94
C GLU A 111 22.61 -12.36 13.91
N ASP A 112 22.45 -11.66 12.79
CA ASP A 112 23.46 -11.57 11.73
C ASP A 112 24.79 -11.02 12.30
N ALA A 113 24.73 -9.92 13.06
CA ALA A 113 25.91 -9.31 13.68
C ALA A 113 26.56 -10.14 14.82
N ALA A 114 25.82 -11.10 15.40
CA ALA A 114 26.34 -11.99 16.44
C ALA A 114 26.95 -13.27 15.87
N HIS A 115 26.65 -13.60 14.61
CA HIS A 115 27.23 -14.73 13.88
C HIS A 115 28.52 -14.37 13.12
N ASP A 116 28.80 -13.08 12.96
CA ASP A 116 30.07 -12.51 12.49
C ASP A 116 31.11 -12.39 13.63
#